data_AF-A0A0B2VIT7-F1
#
_entry.id   AF-A0A0B2VIT7-F1
#
_cell.length_a   1.000
_cell.length_b   1.000
_cell.length_c   1.000
_cell.angle_alpha   90.00
_cell.angle_beta   90.00
_cell.angle_gamma   90.00
#
_symmetry.space_group_name_H-M   'P 1'
#
loop_
_entity.id
_entity.type
_entity.pdbx_description
1 polymer ?
#
loop_
_entity_poly.entity_id
_entity_poly.type
_entity_poly.pdbx_seq_one_letter_code
_entity_poly.pdbx_strand_id
1 'polypeptide(L)'
;MNSASRWITRRFAISASALTNRSKFYKKASVVPVSTSSFPLYNVFLDNRKLRTPSGKVLETESEPLALAIAHEWNSQKKYLNMAHMRLTGLLFTALDNPQALKK
;
A
#
# COMPACT_ATOMS: atom_id res chain seq x y z
N MET A 1 45.26 18.90 -38.80
CA MET A 1 43.89 19.30 -39.21
C MET A 1 43.08 18.04 -39.45
N ASN A 2 41.83 18.05 -38.99
CA ASN A 2 40.76 17.05 -39.14
C ASN A 2 40.88 15.84 -38.18
N SER A 3 39.85 15.38 -37.45
CA SER A 3 38.42 15.66 -37.54
C SER A 3 37.71 15.14 -36.27
N ALA A 4 36.78 15.95 -35.78
CA ALA A 4 35.49 15.61 -35.17
C ALA A 4 35.39 14.50 -34.11
N SER A 5 35.30 14.97 -32.87
CA SER A 5 34.25 14.68 -31.87
C SER A 5 33.30 13.53 -32.21
N ARG A 6 33.42 12.40 -31.49
CA ARG A 6 32.46 11.31 -31.58
C ARG A 6 31.45 11.34 -30.44
N TRP A 7 30.23 11.79 -30.80
CA TRP A 7 28.92 11.21 -30.47
C TRP A 7 28.64 10.95 -28.96
N ILE A 8 27.91 11.85 -28.31
CA ILE A 8 26.43 11.84 -28.19
C ILE A 8 25.92 10.85 -27.12
N THR A 9 25.62 11.47 -25.97
CA THR A 9 24.54 11.19 -25.01
C THR A 9 24.23 9.73 -24.68
N ARG A 10 24.77 9.27 -23.54
CA ARG A 10 24.10 8.25 -22.73
C ARG A 10 22.75 8.83 -22.29
N ARG A 11 21.69 8.45 -23.00
CA ARG A 11 20.31 8.74 -22.62
C ARG A 11 20.06 8.19 -21.22
N PHE A 12 19.84 9.08 -20.26
CA PHE A 12 19.20 8.74 -18.99
C PHE A 12 17.79 8.24 -19.31
N ALA A 13 17.60 6.93 -19.36
CA ALA A 13 16.27 6.35 -19.32
C ALA A 13 15.71 6.58 -17.92
N ILE A 14 14.98 7.67 -17.73
CA ILE A 14 14.18 7.91 -16.54
C ILE A 14 13.13 6.81 -16.52
N SER A 15 13.27 5.84 -15.62
CA SER A 15 12.26 4.80 -15.40
C SER A 15 10.96 5.46 -14.98
N ALA A 16 10.01 5.57 -15.91
CA ALA A 16 8.68 6.17 -15.70
C ALA A 16 7.74 5.23 -14.91
N SER A 17 8.24 4.62 -13.84
CA SER A 17 7.47 3.71 -12.98
C SER A 17 6.27 4.38 -12.31
N ALA A 18 6.28 5.72 -12.19
CA ALA A 18 5.18 6.52 -11.66
C ALA A 18 3.92 6.53 -12.53
N LEU A 19 4.04 6.26 -13.84
CA LEU A 19 2.91 6.24 -14.78
C LEU A 19 2.32 4.82 -14.98
N THR A 20 2.96 3.79 -14.43
CA THR A 20 2.52 2.41 -14.59
C THR A 20 1.73 1.95 -13.37
N ASN A 21 0.53 1.41 -13.60
CA ASN A 21 -0.25 0.83 -12.51
C ASN A 21 0.48 -0.39 -11.93
N ARG A 22 0.63 -0.43 -10.61
CA ARG A 22 1.33 -1.52 -9.92
C ARG A 22 0.58 -2.84 -10.13
N SER A 23 1.27 -3.88 -10.55
CA SER A 23 0.67 -5.23 -10.64
C SER A 23 0.27 -5.73 -9.25
N LYS A 24 -0.80 -6.53 -9.20
CA LYS A 24 -1.19 -7.23 -7.97
C LYS A 24 -0.09 -8.22 -7.58
N PHE A 25 0.36 -8.15 -6.33
CA PHE A 25 1.49 -8.93 -5.80
C PHE A 25 1.10 -9.97 -4.74
N TYR A 26 -0.19 -10.13 -4.47
CA TYR A 26 -0.75 -11.05 -3.47
C TYR A 26 -1.90 -11.85 -4.08
N LYS A 27 -2.26 -12.98 -3.47
CA LYS A 27 -3.38 -13.83 -3.91
C LYS A 27 -4.67 -13.47 -3.17
N LYS A 28 -4.63 -13.41 -1.85
CA LYS A 28 -5.82 -13.21 -0.98
C LYS A 28 -5.51 -12.25 0.16
N ALA A 29 -6.51 -11.46 0.55
CA ALA A 29 -6.53 -10.69 1.77
C ALA A 29 -7.42 -11.35 2.82
N SER A 30 -6.96 -11.41 4.08
CA SER A 30 -7.69 -11.97 5.21
C SER A 30 -7.61 -11.06 6.43
N VAL A 31 -8.59 -11.19 7.32
CA VAL A 31 -8.61 -10.50 8.61
C VAL A 31 -8.23 -11.50 9.69
N VAL A 32 -7.36 -11.08 10.61
CA VAL A 32 -6.92 -11.87 11.75
C VAL A 32 -7.12 -11.06 13.02
N PRO A 33 -7.92 -11.54 13.99
CA PRO A 33 -8.04 -10.90 15.29
C PRO A 33 -6.74 -11.08 16.09
N VAL A 34 -6.35 -10.04 16.82
CA VAL A 34 -5.19 -10.01 17.70
C VAL A 34 -5.67 -10.30 19.12
N SER A 35 -5.30 -11.45 19.67
CA SER A 35 -5.75 -11.91 20.99
C SER A 35 -4.94 -11.36 22.17
N THR A 36 -3.92 -10.54 21.91
CA THR A 36 -2.96 -10.08 22.93
C THR A 36 -3.39 -8.79 23.64
N SER A 37 -4.38 -8.08 23.11
CA SER A 37 -4.81 -6.76 23.62
C SER A 37 -6.07 -6.85 24.48
N SER A 38 -6.19 -5.96 25.48
CA SER A 38 -7.40 -5.81 26.32
C SER A 38 -8.65 -5.42 25.51
N PHE A 39 -8.46 -4.91 24.30
CA PHE A 39 -9.52 -4.55 23.35
C PHE A 39 -9.40 -5.40 22.08
N PRO A 40 -10.52 -5.72 21.39
CA PRO A 40 -10.47 -6.48 20.15
C PRO A 40 -9.78 -5.65 19.05
N LEU A 41 -8.60 -6.09 18.64
CA LEU A 41 -7.85 -5.51 17.53
C LEU A 41 -7.86 -6.46 16.35
N TYR A 42 -7.95 -5.92 15.14
CA TYR A 42 -8.01 -6.66 13.90
C TYR A 42 -6.90 -6.19 12.97
N ASN A 43 -6.17 -7.16 12.44
CA ASN A 43 -5.10 -6.94 11.48
C ASN A 43 -5.49 -7.52 10.12
N VAL A 44 -5.13 -6.80 9.06
CA VAL A 44 -5.33 -7.27 7.69
C VAL A 44 -4.03 -7.89 7.17
N PHE A 45 -4.13 -9.08 6.61
CA PHE A 45 -3.03 -9.81 5.99
C PHE A 45 -3.23 -9.89 4.49
N LEU A 46 -2.14 -9.72 3.74
CA LEU A 46 -2.03 -10.05 2.33
C LEU A 46 -1.21 -11.33 2.23
N ASP A 47 -1.88 -12.43 1.89
CA ASP A 47 -1.36 -13.80 2.00
C ASP A 47 -0.81 -14.06 3.42
N ASN A 48 0.52 -14.02 3.57
CA ASN A 48 1.21 -14.27 4.84
C ASN A 48 1.88 -13.02 5.41
N ARG A 49 1.64 -11.84 4.82
CA ARG A 49 2.28 -10.57 5.22
C ARG A 49 1.26 -9.64 5.82
N LYS A 50 1.58 -9.08 7.00
CA LYS A 50 0.79 -8.01 7.61
C LYS A 50 0.76 -6.80 6.69
N LEU A 51 -0.43 -6.24 6.46
CA LEU A 51 -0.59 -5.00 5.72
C LEU A 51 0.06 -3.85 6.50
N ARG A 52 0.85 -3.04 5.80
CA ARG A 52 1.54 -1.89 6.38
C ARG A 52 1.16 -0.61 5.66
N THR A 53 1.18 0.48 6.42
CA THR A 53 1.01 1.83 5.91
C THR A 53 2.25 2.28 5.12
N PRO A 54 2.13 3.31 4.28
CA PRO A 54 3.28 3.95 3.63
C PRO A 54 4.41 4.35 4.60
N SER A 55 4.10 4.78 5.83
CA SER A 55 5.11 5.06 6.87
C SER A 55 5.69 3.80 7.55
N GLY A 56 5.26 2.60 7.15
CA GLY A 56 5.78 1.33 7.64
C GLY A 56 5.13 0.81 8.93
N LYS A 57 4.09 1.48 9.44
CA LYS A 57 3.31 1.01 10.60
C LYS A 57 2.42 -0.15 10.17
N VAL A 58 2.12 -1.07 11.10
CA VAL A 58 1.15 -2.14 10.85
C VAL A 58 -0.26 -1.54 10.83
N LEU A 59 -1.09 -1.95 9.87
CA LEU A 59 -2.49 -1.55 9.84
C LEU A 59 -3.26 -2.38 10.87
N GLU A 60 -3.69 -1.71 11.93
CA GLU A 60 -4.49 -2.29 13.02
C GLU A 60 -5.77 -1.45 13.19
N THR A 61 -6.89 -2.11 13.43
CA THR A 61 -8.21 -1.46 13.61
C THR A 61 -9.00 -2.13 14.73
N GLU A 62 -9.70 -1.36 15.53
CA GLU A 62 -10.57 -1.86 16.62
C GLU A 62 -11.93 -2.40 16.10
N SER A 63 -12.29 -2.05 14.85
CA SER A 63 -13.58 -2.39 14.27
C SER A 63 -13.45 -3.55 13.28
N GLU A 64 -14.09 -4.67 13.60
CA GLU A 64 -14.19 -5.84 12.72
C GLU A 64 -14.79 -5.53 11.32
N PRO A 65 -15.96 -4.87 11.21
CA PRO A 65 -16.55 -4.62 9.89
C PRO A 65 -15.65 -3.71 9.03
N LEU A 66 -14.89 -2.80 9.66
CA LEU A 66 -13.92 -1.99 8.94
C LEU A 66 -12.78 -2.84 8.39
N ALA A 67 -12.22 -3.74 9.21
CA ALA A 67 -11.16 -4.65 8.76
C ALA A 67 -11.64 -5.56 7.62
N LEU A 68 -12.87 -6.08 7.70
CA LEU A 68 -13.49 -6.88 6.65
C LEU A 68 -13.70 -6.09 5.35
N ALA A 69 -14.19 -4.86 5.45
CA ALA A 69 -14.38 -3.98 4.30
C ALA A 69 -13.05 -3.68 3.60
N ILE A 70 -11.98 -3.42 4.37
CA ILE A 70 -10.63 -3.24 3.83
C ILE A 70 -10.16 -4.52 3.14
N ALA A 71 -10.25 -5.68 3.80
CA ALA A 71 -9.88 -6.96 3.18
C ALA A 71 -10.66 -7.21 1.88
N HIS A 72 -11.93 -6.81 1.82
CA HIS A 72 -12.73 -6.87 0.61
C HIS A 72 -12.23 -5.91 -0.49
N GLU A 73 -11.88 -4.66 -0.17
CA GLU A 73 -11.26 -3.72 -1.14
C GLU A 73 -10.00 -4.33 -1.77
N TRP A 74 -9.13 -4.94 -0.96
CA TRP A 74 -7.92 -5.63 -1.43
C TRP A 74 -8.27 -6.88 -2.27
N ASN A 75 -9.21 -7.71 -1.83
CA ASN A 75 -9.63 -8.88 -2.61
C ASN A 75 -10.26 -8.51 -3.98
N SER A 76 -10.92 -7.34 -4.08
CA SER A 76 -11.55 -6.86 -5.31
C SER A 76 -10.56 -6.47 -6.43
N GLN A 77 -9.27 -6.33 -6.09
CA GLN A 77 -8.24 -5.97 -7.06
C GLN A 77 -7.98 -7.10 -8.05
N LYS A 78 -7.93 -6.75 -9.35
CA LYS A 78 -7.74 -7.69 -10.46
C LYS A 78 -6.26 -7.79 -10.84
N LYS A 79 -5.91 -7.41 -12.08
CA LYS A 79 -4.54 -7.48 -12.62
C LYS A 79 -3.61 -6.41 -12.04
N TYR A 80 -4.16 -5.22 -11.78
CA TYR A 80 -3.44 -4.07 -11.26
C TYR A 80 -4.12 -3.55 -10.00
N LEU A 81 -3.32 -2.95 -9.12
CA LEU A 81 -3.79 -2.23 -7.94
C LEU A 81 -4.34 -0.87 -8.38
N ASN A 82 -5.65 -0.69 -8.22
CA ASN A 82 -6.30 0.59 -8.45
C ASN A 82 -6.58 1.27 -7.11
N MET A 83 -5.72 2.24 -6.76
CA MET A 83 -5.85 2.99 -5.50
C MET A 83 -7.19 3.76 -5.40
N ALA A 84 -7.79 4.16 -6.53
CA ALA A 84 -9.08 4.84 -6.53
C ALA A 84 -10.24 3.96 -6.02
N HIS A 85 -10.07 2.63 -6.05
CA HIS A 85 -11.05 1.67 -5.54
C HIS A 85 -10.79 1.25 -4.08
N MET A 86 -9.78 1.83 -3.44
CA MET A 86 -9.32 1.46 -2.10
C MET A 86 -9.44 2.66 -1.15
N ARG A 87 -10.62 3.28 -1.12
CA ARG A 87 -10.84 4.54 -0.41
C ARG A 87 -10.77 4.36 1.10
N LEU A 88 -11.29 3.26 1.63
CA LEU A 88 -11.21 2.97 3.07
C LEU A 88 -9.76 2.75 3.49
N THR A 89 -9.02 1.99 2.69
CA THR A 89 -7.58 1.77 2.90
C THR A 89 -6.81 3.09 2.89
N GLY A 90 -7.08 3.97 1.91
CA GLY A 90 -6.43 5.28 1.80
C GLY A 90 -6.71 6.19 2.99
N LEU A 91 -7.98 6.30 3.41
CA LEU A 91 -8.37 7.09 4.59
C LEU A 91 -7.70 6.55 5.86
N LEU A 92 -7.69 5.23 6.04
CA LEU A 92 -7.05 4.63 7.21
C LEU A 92 -5.53 4.87 7.22
N PHE A 93 -4.87 4.73 6.08
CA PHE A 93 -3.45 5.09 5.96
C PHE A 93 -3.20 6.54 6.35
N THR A 94 -4.01 7.48 5.86
CA THR A 94 -3.86 8.89 6.23
C THR A 94 -4.09 9.14 7.73
N ALA A 95 -5.05 8.43 8.35
CA ALA A 95 -5.32 8.54 9.77
C ALA A 95 -4.16 8.00 10.63
N LEU A 96 -3.54 6.88 10.21
CA LEU A 96 -2.44 6.24 10.94
C LEU A 96 -1.08 6.93 10.72
N ASP A 97 -0.85 7.45 9.51
CA ASP A 97 0.40 8.10 9.11
C ASP A 97 0.40 9.61 9.36
N ASN A 98 -0.64 10.15 10.01
CA ASN A 98 -0.84 11.59 10.22
C ASN A 98 0.48 12.32 10.59
N PRO A 99 1.02 13.16 9.70
CA PRO A 99 2.30 13.85 9.91
C PRO A 99 2.20 14.94 10.99
N GLN A 100 1.00 15.39 11.35
CA GLN A 100 0.78 16.39 12.39
C GLN A 100 0.91 15.80 13.80
N ALA A 101 1.04 14.47 13.94
CA ALA A 101 1.20 13.77 15.21
C ALA A 101 0.20 14.23 16.30
N LEU A 102 -1.02 14.58 15.89
CA LEU A 102 -2.08 14.98 16.82
C LEU A 102 -2.37 13.78 17.73
N LYS A 103 -1.88 13.88 18.97
CA LYS A 103 -2.15 12.89 20.00
C LYS A 103 -3.63 12.99 20.35
N LYS A 104 -4.32 11.86 20.28
CA LYS A 104 -5.66 11.69 20.83
C LYS A 104 -5.61 11.76 22.34
#